data_AF-A0A8J3NCI9-F1
#
_entry.id   AF-A0A8J3NCI9-F1
#
_cell.length_a   1.000
_cell.length_b   1.000
_cell.length_c   1.000
_cell.angle_alpha   90.00
_cell.angle_beta   90.00
_cell.angle_gamma   90.00
#
_symmetry.space_group_name_H-M   'P 1'
#
loop_
_entity.id
_entity.type
_entity.pdbx_description
1 polymer ?
#
loop_
_entity_poly.entity_id
_entity_poly.type
_entity_poly.pdbx_seq_one_letter_code
_entity_poly.pdbx_strand_id
1 'polypeptide(L)'
;MAWEWVSPAASATVALAAMYFTWRSIKLSQYQAKNRAETERRQRRLADAYVELLTLASETGQWVALVRPFIRYGEAPPPLPSLAAQARAEARILAFGSETVHTLFLEWRKVVNEIVLANSMLSSATMAHASGQQSRVNQADVWRRLPALRTAESQARQQLADQAAQELGSRLGVREADTVPDVAAVDPAVTTAHTIDR
;
A
#
# COMPACT_ATOMS: atom_id res chain seq x y z
N MET A 1 -3.73 71.62 7.76
CA MET A 1 -4.29 70.98 8.97
C MET A 1 -5.65 70.40 8.62
N ALA A 2 -5.73 69.09 8.35
CA ALA A 2 -7.01 68.42 8.04
C ALA A 2 -6.84 66.89 8.10
N TRP A 3 -6.73 66.28 9.29
CA TRP A 3 -6.80 64.81 9.45
C TRP A 3 -7.45 64.35 10.78
N GLU A 4 -8.28 65.19 11.42
CA GLU A 4 -8.84 64.90 12.76
C GLU A 4 -10.31 64.44 12.75
N TRP A 5 -10.92 64.25 11.58
CA TRP A 5 -12.35 63.92 11.44
C TRP A 5 -12.64 62.43 11.19
N VAL A 6 -11.66 61.53 11.30
CA VAL A 6 -11.97 60.08 11.22
C VAL A 6 -12.62 59.67 12.54
N SER A 7 -13.95 59.75 12.54
CA SER A 7 -14.85 59.46 13.66
C SER A 7 -14.58 58.09 14.31
N PRO A 8 -14.71 57.96 15.65
CA PRO A 8 -14.55 56.69 16.41
C PRO A 8 -15.44 55.52 15.94
N ALA A 9 -16.45 55.79 15.11
CA ALA A 9 -17.29 54.76 14.51
C ALA A 9 -16.55 53.92 13.44
N ALA A 10 -15.47 54.43 12.84
CA ALA A 10 -14.73 53.74 11.79
C ALA A 10 -13.80 52.61 12.33
N SER A 11 -13.40 52.64 13.60
CA SER A 11 -12.52 51.62 14.21
C SER A 11 -13.28 50.40 14.73
N ALA A 12 -14.57 50.54 15.08
CA ALA A 12 -15.39 49.44 15.58
C ALA A 12 -15.73 48.40 14.49
N THR A 13 -15.90 48.83 13.23
CA THR A 13 -16.22 47.93 12.10
C THR A 13 -15.03 47.08 11.67
N VAL A 14 -13.80 47.60 11.77
CA VAL A 14 -12.57 46.85 11.43
C VAL A 14 -12.31 45.71 12.43
N ALA A 15 -12.59 45.92 13.72
CA ALA A 15 -12.41 44.90 14.75
C ALA A 15 -13.36 43.70 14.56
N LEU A 16 -14.63 43.96 14.20
CA LEU A 16 -15.61 42.90 13.93
C LEU A 16 -15.30 42.13 12.64
N ALA A 17 -14.81 42.82 11.60
CA ALA A 17 -14.36 42.17 10.37
C ALA A 17 -13.19 41.21 10.65
N ALA A 18 -12.17 41.65 11.41
CA ALA A 18 -11.04 40.82 11.78
C ALA A 18 -11.48 39.55 12.54
N MET A 19 -12.37 39.68 13.54
CA MET A 19 -12.90 38.52 14.28
C MET A 19 -13.65 37.52 13.39
N TYR A 20 -14.46 38.00 12.44
CA TYR A 20 -15.17 37.13 11.50
C TYR A 20 -14.20 36.36 10.58
N PHE A 21 -13.16 37.04 10.06
CA PHE A 21 -12.13 36.38 9.26
C PHE A 21 -11.38 35.33 10.07
N THR A 22 -10.96 35.63 11.30
CA THR A 22 -10.28 34.67 12.20
C THR A 22 -11.16 33.46 12.50
N TRP A 23 -12.46 33.65 12.79
CA TRP A 23 -13.38 32.54 13.01
C TRP A 23 -13.53 31.65 11.77
N ARG A 24 -13.59 32.27 10.57
CA ARG A 24 -13.71 31.55 9.30
C ARG A 24 -12.45 30.75 8.98
N SER A 25 -11.25 31.30 9.23
CA SER A 25 -9.99 30.57 9.04
C SER A 25 -9.81 29.44 10.05
N ILE A 26 -10.24 29.60 11.30
CA ILE A 26 -10.25 28.50 12.30
C ILE A 26 -11.19 27.37 11.85
N LYS A 27 -12.39 27.69 11.34
CA LYS A 27 -13.29 26.64 10.83
C LYS A 27 -12.70 25.93 9.61
N LEU A 28 -12.12 26.68 8.67
CA LEU A 28 -11.53 26.10 7.47
C LEU A 28 -10.35 25.17 7.82
N SER A 29 -9.50 25.56 8.77
CA SER A 29 -8.39 24.73 9.24
C SER A 29 -8.86 23.46 9.95
N GLN A 30 -9.97 23.52 10.72
CA GLN A 30 -10.56 22.33 11.34
C GLN A 30 -11.10 21.33 10.32
N TYR A 31 -11.78 21.80 9.26
CA TYR A 31 -12.25 20.91 8.19
C TYR A 31 -11.07 20.29 7.43
N GLN A 32 -10.05 21.08 7.09
CA GLN A 32 -8.84 20.58 6.44
C GLN A 32 -8.10 19.56 7.33
N ALA A 33 -7.99 19.82 8.63
CA ALA A 33 -7.36 18.90 9.58
C ALA A 33 -8.11 17.57 9.68
N LYS A 34 -9.45 17.59 9.72
CA LYS A 34 -10.27 16.38 9.73
C LYS A 34 -10.08 15.56 8.45
N ASN A 35 -10.16 16.21 7.29
CA ASN A 35 -9.98 15.54 6.00
C ASN A 35 -8.56 14.94 5.88
N ARG A 36 -7.52 15.66 6.31
CA ARG A 36 -6.14 15.15 6.34
C ARG A 36 -5.98 13.94 7.27
N ALA A 37 -6.61 13.97 8.45
CA ALA A 37 -6.54 12.84 9.37
C ALA A 37 -7.24 11.59 8.81
N GLU A 38 -8.35 11.75 8.09
CA GLU A 38 -9.05 10.64 7.45
C GLU A 38 -8.27 10.05 6.27
N THR A 39 -7.70 10.89 5.42
CA THR A 39 -6.88 10.42 4.28
C THR A 39 -5.63 9.69 4.77
N GLU A 40 -4.97 10.20 5.81
CA GLU A 40 -3.82 9.52 6.45
C GLU A 40 -4.19 8.14 7.00
N ARG A 41 -5.32 8.02 7.68
CA ARG A 41 -5.78 6.73 8.20
C ARG A 41 -6.07 5.73 7.08
N ARG A 42 -6.66 6.19 5.97
CA ARG A 42 -6.92 5.34 4.80
C ARG A 42 -5.61 4.91 4.14
N GLN A 43 -4.65 5.83 3.96
CA GLN A 43 -3.34 5.52 3.40
C GLN A 43 -2.56 4.51 4.26
N ARG A 44 -2.60 4.67 5.60
CA ARG A 44 -1.97 3.70 6.52
C ARG A 44 -2.58 2.31 6.39
N ARG A 45 -3.91 2.20 6.40
CA ARG A 45 -4.60 0.89 6.25
C ARG A 45 -4.28 0.22 4.90
N LEU A 46 -4.16 1.00 3.83
CA LEU A 46 -3.73 0.49 2.53
C LEU A 46 -2.30 -0.03 2.57
N ALA A 47 -1.37 0.74 3.13
CA ALA A 47 0.02 0.33 3.27
C ALA A 47 0.13 -0.94 4.11
N ASP A 48 -0.59 -1.02 5.24
CA ASP A 48 -0.63 -2.21 6.09
C ASP A 48 -1.19 -3.44 5.35
N ALA A 49 -2.21 -3.25 4.51
CA ALA A 49 -2.77 -4.32 3.68
C ALA A 49 -1.75 -4.83 2.64
N TYR A 50 -1.00 -3.92 1.99
CA TYR A 50 0.02 -4.29 1.00
C TYR A 50 1.25 -4.93 1.63
N VAL A 51 1.69 -4.47 2.80
CA VAL A 51 2.76 -5.14 3.54
C VAL A 51 2.36 -6.58 3.86
N GLU A 52 1.15 -6.79 4.39
CA GLU A 52 0.69 -8.14 4.74
C GLU A 52 0.56 -9.06 3.52
N LEU A 53 0.05 -8.55 2.40
CA LEU A 53 0.00 -9.27 1.14
C LEU A 53 1.40 -9.66 0.65
N LEU A 54 2.35 -8.73 0.66
CA LEU A 54 3.71 -8.98 0.16
C LEU A 54 4.49 -9.92 1.09
N THR A 55 4.25 -9.86 2.40
CA THR A 55 4.76 -10.85 3.36
C THR A 55 4.23 -12.24 3.03
N LEU A 56 2.91 -12.38 2.86
CA LEU A 56 2.28 -13.65 2.47
C LEU A 56 2.87 -14.20 1.16
N ALA A 57 3.05 -13.33 0.16
CA ALA A 57 3.59 -13.72 -1.13
C ALA A 57 5.08 -14.11 -1.05
N SER A 58 5.86 -13.42 -0.22
CA SER A 58 7.28 -13.75 0.03
C SER A 58 7.44 -15.10 0.71
N GLU A 59 6.70 -15.36 1.80
CA GLU A 59 6.72 -16.65 2.51
C GLU A 59 6.32 -17.80 1.59
N THR A 60 5.28 -17.59 0.77
CA THR A 60 4.84 -18.57 -0.23
C THR A 60 5.91 -18.79 -1.29
N GLY A 61 6.56 -17.74 -1.80
CA GLY A 61 7.65 -17.84 -2.76
C GLY A 61 8.86 -18.62 -2.22
N GLN A 62 9.20 -18.45 -0.95
CA GLN A 62 10.24 -19.24 -0.27
C GLN A 62 9.87 -20.72 -0.21
N TRP A 63 8.61 -21.04 0.12
CA TRP A 63 8.12 -22.41 0.04
C TRP A 63 8.22 -22.97 -1.38
N VAL A 64 7.74 -22.23 -2.40
CA VAL A 64 7.77 -22.64 -3.81
C VAL A 64 9.20 -22.95 -4.29
N ALA A 65 10.17 -22.14 -3.89
CA ALA A 65 11.58 -22.33 -4.22
C ALA A 65 12.17 -23.62 -3.62
N LEU A 66 11.68 -24.04 -2.45
CA LEU A 66 12.19 -25.19 -1.69
C LEU A 66 11.39 -26.47 -1.86
N VAL A 67 10.17 -26.40 -2.41
CA VAL A 67 9.37 -27.59 -2.73
C VAL A 67 10.05 -28.39 -3.81
N ARG A 68 10.37 -29.66 -3.54
CA ARG A 68 10.90 -30.62 -4.52
C ARG A 68 12.14 -30.06 -5.26
N PRO A 69 13.23 -29.76 -4.53
CA PRO A 69 14.44 -29.26 -5.16
C PRO A 69 15.11 -30.40 -5.94
N PHE A 70 15.81 -30.05 -7.01
CA PHE A 70 16.60 -31.03 -7.78
C PHE A 70 17.70 -31.66 -6.91
N ILE A 71 18.27 -30.84 -6.00
CA ILE A 71 19.26 -31.26 -5.00
C ILE A 71 18.61 -31.10 -3.63
N ARG A 72 18.47 -32.19 -2.87
CA ARG A 72 17.97 -32.13 -1.48
C ARG A 72 19.08 -31.62 -0.57
N TYR A 73 18.93 -30.41 -0.03
CA TYR A 73 19.86 -29.82 0.96
C TYR A 73 19.55 -30.24 2.40
N GLY A 74 18.87 -31.37 2.62
CA GLY A 74 18.57 -31.92 3.96
C GLY A 74 17.51 -31.17 4.77
N GLU A 75 17.30 -29.87 4.49
CA GLU A 75 16.30 -29.06 5.18
C GLU A 75 14.90 -29.22 4.55
N ALA A 76 13.89 -29.38 5.40
CA ALA A 76 12.51 -29.41 4.95
C ALA A 76 12.09 -28.00 4.50
N PRO A 77 11.26 -27.87 3.44
CA PRO A 77 10.75 -26.57 3.06
C PRO A 77 9.96 -25.95 4.23
N PRO A 78 10.00 -24.62 4.41
CA PRO A 78 9.20 -23.95 5.43
C PRO A 78 7.71 -24.27 5.21
N PRO A 79 6.86 -24.28 6.24
CA PRO A 79 5.44 -24.51 6.02
C PRO A 79 4.84 -23.40 5.16
N LEU A 80 3.81 -23.73 4.36
CA LEU A 80 2.98 -22.71 3.73
C LEU A 80 2.35 -21.80 4.79
N PRO A 81 2.09 -20.52 4.48
CA PRO A 81 1.36 -19.64 5.37
C PRO A 81 0.02 -20.25 5.78
N SER A 82 -0.36 -20.08 7.05
CA SER A 82 -1.61 -20.64 7.57
C SER A 82 -2.85 -20.11 6.84
N LEU A 83 -3.93 -20.90 6.81
CA LEU A 83 -5.21 -20.46 6.22
C LEU A 83 -5.74 -19.17 6.86
N ALA A 84 -5.51 -18.98 8.16
CA ALA A 84 -5.91 -17.76 8.86
C ALA A 84 -5.12 -16.54 8.38
N ALA A 85 -3.81 -16.69 8.09
CA ALA A 85 -3.00 -15.62 7.51
C ALA A 85 -3.45 -15.29 6.08
N GLN A 86 -3.70 -16.31 5.27
CA GLN A 86 -4.21 -16.13 3.90
C GLN A 86 -5.55 -15.39 3.88
N ALA A 87 -6.52 -15.83 4.72
CA ALA A 87 -7.83 -15.20 4.80
C ALA A 87 -7.75 -13.75 5.31
N ARG A 88 -6.84 -13.44 6.25
CA ARG A 88 -6.64 -12.08 6.76
C ARG A 88 -6.08 -11.14 5.69
N ALA A 89 -5.06 -11.58 4.96
CA ALA A 89 -4.50 -10.81 3.85
C ALA A 89 -5.56 -10.57 2.76
N GLU A 90 -6.30 -11.61 2.35
CA GLU A 90 -7.39 -11.51 1.37
C GLU A 90 -8.46 -10.50 1.82
N ALA A 91 -8.93 -10.60 3.07
CA ALA A 91 -9.92 -9.67 3.60
C ALA A 91 -9.44 -8.22 3.60
N ARG A 92 -8.16 -7.97 3.90
CA ARG A 92 -7.58 -6.60 3.86
C ARG A 92 -7.44 -6.06 2.45
N ILE A 93 -7.04 -6.90 1.50
CA ILE A 93 -6.96 -6.51 0.09
C ILE A 93 -8.35 -6.22 -0.47
N LEU A 94 -9.36 -7.04 -0.13
CA LEU A 94 -10.75 -6.76 -0.51
C LEU A 94 -11.27 -5.45 0.09
N ALA A 95 -10.86 -5.12 1.32
CA ALA A 95 -11.34 -3.92 2.02
C ALA A 95 -10.65 -2.62 1.55
N PHE A 96 -9.37 -2.68 1.17
CA PHE A 96 -8.56 -1.48 0.94
C PHE A 96 -7.84 -1.44 -0.41
N GLY A 97 -7.51 -2.60 -0.98
CA GLY A 97 -6.78 -2.71 -2.24
C GLY A 97 -7.60 -2.25 -3.44
N SER A 98 -6.91 -1.93 -4.53
CA SER A 98 -7.58 -1.70 -5.81
C SER A 98 -8.11 -3.00 -6.43
N GLU A 99 -9.01 -2.86 -7.38
CA GLU A 99 -9.50 -3.99 -8.18
C GLU A 99 -8.38 -4.65 -9.02
N THR A 100 -7.40 -3.85 -9.47
CA THR A 100 -6.20 -4.35 -10.16
C THR A 100 -5.37 -5.25 -9.26
N VAL A 101 -5.05 -4.80 -8.03
CA VAL A 101 -4.29 -5.61 -7.06
C VAL A 101 -5.06 -6.88 -6.69
N HIS A 102 -6.38 -6.78 -6.52
CA HIS A 102 -7.21 -7.96 -6.25
C HIS A 102 -7.16 -8.98 -7.41
N THR A 103 -7.25 -8.52 -8.65
CA THR A 103 -7.14 -9.39 -9.83
C THR A 103 -5.79 -10.10 -9.88
N LEU A 104 -4.69 -9.35 -9.74
CA LEU A 104 -3.33 -9.91 -9.71
C LEU A 104 -3.14 -10.89 -8.54
N PHE A 105 -3.77 -10.63 -7.39
CA PHE A 105 -3.73 -11.53 -6.24
C PHE A 105 -4.39 -12.88 -6.55
N LEU A 106 -5.54 -12.87 -7.22
CA LEU A 106 -6.23 -14.09 -7.63
C LEU A 106 -5.43 -14.89 -8.67
N GLU A 107 -4.81 -14.21 -9.63
CA GLU A 107 -3.95 -14.83 -10.64
C GLU A 107 -2.73 -15.50 -9.99
N TRP A 108 -2.03 -14.78 -9.13
CA TRP A 108 -0.92 -15.34 -8.35
C TRP A 108 -1.36 -16.54 -7.51
N ARG A 109 -2.48 -16.42 -6.77
CA ARG A 109 -3.04 -17.51 -5.95
C ARG A 109 -3.38 -18.74 -6.78
N LYS A 110 -3.90 -18.56 -8.00
CA LYS A 110 -4.17 -19.67 -8.92
C LYS A 110 -2.88 -20.43 -9.25
N VAL A 111 -1.80 -19.74 -9.60
CA VAL A 111 -0.51 -20.38 -9.90
C VAL A 111 0.04 -21.12 -8.67
N VAL A 112 -0.03 -20.51 -7.49
CA VAL A 112 0.37 -21.16 -6.23
C VAL A 112 -0.41 -22.45 -6.00
N ASN A 113 -1.74 -22.42 -6.19
CA ASN A 113 -2.59 -23.61 -6.03
C ASN A 113 -2.23 -24.73 -7.02
N GLU A 114 -1.86 -24.39 -8.26
CA GLU A 114 -1.36 -25.37 -9.23
C GLU A 114 -0.05 -26.02 -8.75
N ILE A 115 0.86 -25.27 -8.12
CA ILE A 115 2.09 -25.80 -7.53
C ILE A 115 1.78 -26.70 -6.31
N VAL A 116 0.86 -26.28 -5.43
CA VAL A 116 0.40 -27.09 -4.29
C VAL A 116 -0.19 -28.42 -4.77
N LEU A 117 -1.04 -28.37 -5.78
CA LEU A 117 -1.62 -29.57 -6.39
C LEU A 117 -0.54 -30.48 -6.97
N ALA A 118 0.40 -29.93 -7.76
CA ALA A 118 1.52 -30.69 -8.31
C ALA A 118 2.36 -31.37 -7.21
N ASN A 119 2.68 -30.66 -6.12
CA ASN A 119 3.40 -31.23 -4.99
C ASN A 119 2.60 -32.35 -4.28
N SER A 120 1.28 -32.18 -4.14
CA SER A 120 0.41 -33.20 -3.54
C SER A 120 0.34 -34.47 -4.41
N MET A 121 0.31 -34.32 -5.74
CA MET A 121 0.32 -35.44 -6.69
C MET A 121 1.64 -36.22 -6.63
N LEU A 122 2.78 -35.52 -6.60
CA LEU A 122 4.10 -36.15 -6.44
C LEU A 122 4.25 -36.86 -5.10
N SER A 123 3.72 -36.26 -4.03
CA SER A 123 3.74 -36.85 -2.69
C SER A 123 2.89 -38.12 -2.63
N SER A 124 1.67 -38.07 -3.16
CA SER A 124 0.78 -39.23 -3.29
C SER A 124 1.42 -40.35 -4.11
N ALA A 125 2.07 -40.01 -5.23
CA ALA A 125 2.76 -40.99 -6.06
C ALA A 125 3.95 -41.63 -5.33
N THR A 126 4.73 -40.83 -4.58
CA THR A 126 5.84 -41.32 -3.75
C THR A 126 5.34 -42.31 -2.69
N MET A 127 4.22 -42.00 -2.02
CA MET A 127 3.60 -42.88 -1.02
C MET A 127 3.07 -44.18 -1.65
N ALA A 128 2.41 -44.11 -2.80
CA ALA A 128 1.94 -45.30 -3.52
C ALA A 128 3.10 -46.26 -3.82
N HIS A 129 4.22 -45.74 -4.36
CA HIS A 129 5.41 -46.55 -4.61
C HIS A 129 6.02 -47.14 -3.34
N ALA A 130 6.07 -46.37 -2.24
CA ALA A 130 6.56 -46.88 -0.96
C ALA A 130 5.69 -48.02 -0.40
N SER A 131 4.39 -48.01 -0.70
CA SER A 131 3.44 -49.07 -0.35
C SER A 131 3.39 -50.25 -1.35
N GLY A 132 4.22 -50.25 -2.39
CA GLY A 132 4.21 -51.26 -3.45
C GLY A 132 3.05 -51.15 -4.45
N GLN A 133 2.26 -50.07 -4.38
CA GLN A 133 1.15 -49.80 -5.29
C GLN A 133 1.60 -48.99 -6.51
N GLN A 134 0.98 -49.26 -7.67
CA GLN A 134 1.21 -48.47 -8.87
C GLN A 134 0.44 -47.14 -8.79
N SER A 135 1.16 -46.01 -8.85
CA SER A 135 0.53 -44.70 -8.91
C SER A 135 -0.15 -44.46 -10.27
N ARG A 136 -1.37 -43.91 -10.25
CA ARG A 136 -2.06 -43.43 -11.46
C ARG A 136 -1.56 -42.06 -11.93
N VAL A 137 -0.70 -41.39 -11.15
CA VAL A 137 -0.16 -40.07 -11.46
C VAL A 137 1.00 -40.20 -12.44
N ASN A 138 0.93 -39.50 -13.58
CA ASN A 138 2.06 -39.35 -14.49
C ASN A 138 3.10 -38.38 -13.88
N GLN A 139 3.99 -38.90 -13.06
CA GLN A 139 5.00 -38.09 -12.36
C GLN A 139 5.91 -37.32 -13.33
N ALA A 140 6.27 -37.91 -14.47
CA ALA A 140 7.14 -37.27 -15.45
C ALA A 140 6.53 -35.99 -16.02
N ASP A 141 5.23 -35.99 -16.29
CA ASP A 141 4.51 -34.80 -16.74
C ASP A 141 4.44 -33.73 -15.64
N VAL A 142 4.17 -34.11 -14.39
CA VAL A 142 4.15 -33.16 -13.25
C VAL A 142 5.52 -32.51 -13.06
N TRP A 143 6.60 -33.30 -13.10
CA TRP A 143 7.97 -32.79 -13.02
C TRP A 143 8.32 -31.85 -14.17
N ARG A 144 7.82 -32.13 -15.38
CA ARG A 144 8.06 -31.28 -16.56
C ARG A 144 7.39 -29.91 -16.43
N ARG A 145 6.21 -29.84 -15.81
CA ARG A 145 5.45 -28.59 -15.65
C ARG A 145 5.94 -27.71 -14.50
N LEU A 146 6.51 -28.31 -13.45
CA LEU A 146 6.87 -27.60 -12.22
C LEU A 146 7.81 -26.39 -12.43
N PRO A 147 8.86 -26.45 -13.28
CA PRO A 147 9.70 -25.28 -13.55
C PRO A 147 8.93 -24.10 -14.15
N ALA A 148 8.01 -24.36 -15.10
CA ALA A 148 7.19 -23.32 -15.72
C ALA A 148 6.26 -22.67 -14.70
N LEU A 149 5.66 -23.46 -13.81
CA LEU A 149 4.82 -22.95 -12.73
C LEU A 149 5.61 -22.07 -11.75
N ARG A 150 6.85 -22.44 -11.40
CA ARG A 150 7.71 -21.61 -10.53
C ARG A 150 8.04 -20.27 -11.19
N THR A 151 8.35 -20.25 -12.48
CA THR A 151 8.57 -19.02 -13.23
C THR A 151 7.31 -18.15 -13.25
N ALA A 152 6.15 -18.75 -13.52
CA ALA A 152 4.86 -18.05 -13.51
C ALA A 152 4.54 -17.46 -12.13
N GLU A 153 4.81 -18.19 -11.04
CA GLU A 153 4.62 -17.70 -9.67
C GLU A 153 5.51 -16.49 -9.40
N SER A 154 6.80 -16.58 -9.72
CA SER A 154 7.75 -15.49 -9.51
C SER A 154 7.37 -14.25 -10.30
N GLN A 155 6.87 -14.40 -11.53
CA GLN A 155 6.40 -13.31 -12.36
C GLN A 155 5.14 -12.66 -11.77
N ALA A 156 4.13 -13.47 -11.42
CA ALA A 156 2.88 -12.97 -10.83
C ALA A 156 3.13 -12.25 -9.48
N ARG A 157 4.05 -12.78 -8.67
CA ARG A 157 4.48 -12.14 -7.41
C ARG A 157 5.19 -10.81 -7.66
N GLN A 158 6.04 -10.73 -8.68
CA GLN A 158 6.69 -9.46 -9.04
C GLN A 158 5.67 -8.42 -9.51
N GLN A 159 4.72 -8.81 -10.37
CA GLN A 159 3.65 -7.93 -10.83
C GLN A 159 2.81 -7.38 -9.67
N LEU A 160 2.51 -8.22 -8.68
CA LEU A 160 1.84 -7.79 -7.44
C LEU A 160 2.65 -6.74 -6.67
N ALA A 161 3.97 -6.96 -6.52
CA ALA A 161 4.85 -6.02 -5.84
C ALA A 161 4.95 -4.68 -6.59
N ASP A 162 5.09 -4.72 -7.91
CA ASP A 162 5.19 -3.54 -8.76
C ASP A 162 3.89 -2.71 -8.71
N GLN A 163 2.73 -3.36 -8.80
CA GLN A 163 1.43 -2.68 -8.71
C GLN A 163 1.22 -2.07 -7.32
N ALA A 164 1.55 -2.79 -6.24
CA ALA A 164 1.45 -2.27 -4.89
C ALA A 164 2.36 -1.05 -4.69
N ALA A 165 3.59 -1.09 -5.22
CA ALA A 165 4.53 0.03 -5.19
C ALA A 165 4.01 1.23 -5.99
N GLN A 166 3.45 1.01 -7.18
CA GLN A 166 2.86 2.07 -8.02
C GLN A 166 1.69 2.75 -7.32
N GLU A 167 0.83 2.00 -6.64
CA GLU A 167 -0.32 2.56 -5.93
C GLU A 167 0.06 3.32 -4.66
N LEU A 168 1.09 2.87 -3.94
CA LEU A 168 1.64 3.63 -2.83
C LEU A 168 2.34 4.91 -3.32
N GLY A 169 3.13 4.80 -4.38
CA GLY A 169 3.86 5.92 -4.98
C GLY A 169 2.94 6.99 -5.56
N SER A 170 1.93 6.61 -6.35
CA SER A 170 0.94 7.56 -6.92
C SER A 170 0.17 8.31 -5.84
N ARG A 171 -0.16 7.65 -4.71
CA ARG A 171 -0.88 8.28 -3.60
C ARG A 171 0.02 9.14 -2.70
N LEU A 172 1.33 8.90 -2.69
CA LEU A 172 2.31 9.73 -1.98
C LEU A 172 2.74 10.93 -2.84
N GLY A 173 2.94 10.77 -4.14
CA GLY A 173 3.33 11.85 -5.05
C GLY A 173 2.28 12.97 -5.17
N VAL A 174 0.98 12.64 -5.07
CA VAL A 174 -0.08 13.64 -4.97
C VAL A 174 0.05 14.51 -3.70
N ARG A 175 0.63 13.97 -2.62
CA ARG A 175 0.78 14.70 -1.35
C ARG A 175 1.93 15.70 -1.39
N GLU A 176 3.02 15.39 -2.10
CA GLU A 176 4.21 16.25 -2.17
C GLU A 176 3.95 17.52 -2.98
N ALA A 177 3.11 17.43 -4.02
CA ALA A 177 2.66 18.58 -4.82
C ALA A 177 1.78 19.59 -4.04
N ASP A 178 1.06 19.13 -3.01
CA ASP A 178 0.14 19.96 -2.20
C ASP A 178 0.79 20.58 -0.94
N THR A 179 2.04 20.21 -0.62
CA THR A 179 2.71 20.61 0.64
C THR A 179 3.70 21.76 0.55
N VAL A 180 3.89 22.40 -0.61
CA VAL A 180 4.64 23.67 -0.68
C VAL A 180 3.64 24.83 -0.60
N PRO A 181 3.36 25.40 0.58
CA PRO A 181 2.79 26.74 0.60
C PRO A 181 3.79 27.64 -0.13
N ASP A 182 3.29 28.35 -1.13
CA ASP A 182 3.96 29.47 -1.75
C ASP A 182 4.15 30.57 -0.68
N VAL A 183 5.19 30.42 0.14
CA VAL A 183 5.60 31.44 1.14
C VAL A 183 6.30 32.61 0.42
N ALA A 184 6.42 32.58 -0.92
CA ALA A 184 7.10 33.63 -1.68
C ALA A 184 6.24 34.87 -1.99
N ALA A 185 4.97 34.93 -1.54
CA ALA A 185 4.11 36.10 -1.74
C ALA A 185 3.81 36.89 -0.44
N VAL A 186 4.73 36.89 0.53
CA VAL A 186 4.72 37.94 1.56
C VAL A 186 5.39 39.17 0.95
N ASP A 187 4.58 40.07 0.41
CA ASP A 187 4.98 41.39 -0.06
C ASP A 187 5.83 42.10 1.02
N PRO A 188 7.12 42.44 0.76
CA PRO A 188 7.93 43.21 1.71
C PRO A 188 7.55 44.71 1.78
N ALA A 189 6.38 45.11 1.25
CA ALA A 189 6.02 46.51 1.05
C ALA A 189 5.63 47.30 2.32
N VAL A 190 5.72 46.71 3.52
CA VAL A 190 5.48 47.43 4.78
C VAL A 190 6.78 47.59 5.57
N THR A 191 7.74 48.29 4.97
CA THR A 191 8.81 48.98 5.73
C THR A 191 8.45 50.45 5.73
N THR A 192 7.53 50.85 6.60
CA THR A 192 7.27 52.28 6.88
C THR A 192 8.49 52.88 7.56
N ALA A 193 9.15 53.78 6.83
CA ALA A 193 10.20 54.66 7.32
C ALA A 193 9.68 55.52 8.49
N HIS A 194 10.28 55.37 9.67
CA HIS A 194 10.25 56.39 10.71
C HIS A 194 11.61 57.09 10.73
N THR A 195 11.71 58.15 9.93
CA THR A 195 12.75 59.17 10.06
C THR A 195 12.44 60.00 11.30
N ILE A 196 13.31 59.93 12.31
CA ILE A 196 13.32 60.84 13.46
C ILE A 196 14.42 61.86 13.19
N ASP A 197 14.03 63.06 12.75
CA ASP A 197 14.90 64.23 12.70
C ASP A 197 15.05 64.84 14.10
N ARG A 198 16.26 65.32 14.42
CA ARG A 198 16.62 66.04 15.64
C ARG A 198 17.18 67.41 15.31
#